data_AF-A0A965KWS4-F1
#
_entry.id   AF-A0A965KWS4-F1
#
_cell.length_a   1.000
_cell.length_b   1.000
_cell.length_c   1.000
_cell.angle_alpha   90.00
_cell.angle_beta   90.00
_cell.angle_gamma   90.00
#
_symmetry.space_group_name_H-M   'P 1'
#
loop_
_entity.id
_entity.type
_entity.pdbx_description
1 polymer ?
#
loop_
_entity_poly.entity_id
_entity_poly.type
_entity_poly.pdbx_seq_one_letter_code
_entity_poly.pdbx_strand_id
1 'polypeptide(L)'
;MFLLNEKPLAIGNPFKTLDGTQYPANWLQLSTEEDRIAIGISEVPDNTVYYDDRFYWGADNPKDLDSLKTQWVAQVKDTAGKMLAQTDWVIIRKAERNVAIPDGIKTYRLAIVAECNRLELAIEGCNNVEEFIDVVTNQNWPILE
;
A
#
# COMPACT_ATOMS: atom_id res chain seq x y z
N MET A 1 23.87 2.54 -7.64
CA MET A 1 24.65 2.77 -6.40
C MET A 1 26.12 2.45 -6.64
N PHE A 2 27.05 3.31 -6.21
CA PHE A 2 28.49 3.03 -6.25
C PHE A 2 28.94 2.33 -4.97
N LEU A 3 29.71 1.25 -5.08
CA LEU A 3 30.27 0.52 -3.95
C LEU A 3 31.80 0.61 -3.99
N LEU A 4 32.44 0.80 -2.84
CA LEU A 4 33.89 0.70 -2.66
C LEU A 4 34.16 -0.23 -1.48
N ASN A 5 34.87 -1.34 -1.70
CA ASN A 5 35.09 -2.38 -0.68
C ASN A 5 33.77 -2.84 -0.03
N GLU A 6 32.76 -3.13 -0.86
CA GLU A 6 31.40 -3.53 -0.45
C GLU A 6 30.60 -2.46 0.33
N LYS A 7 31.15 -1.27 0.54
CA LYS A 7 30.46 -0.17 1.23
C LYS A 7 29.85 0.82 0.23
N PRO A 8 28.59 1.25 0.44
CA PRO A 8 27.96 2.22 -0.44
C PRO A 8 28.62 3.59 -0.33
N LEU A 9 28.89 4.21 -1.48
CA LEU A 9 29.35 5.58 -1.61
C LEU A 9 28.19 6.50 -2.01
N ALA A 10 28.00 7.56 -1.24
CA ALA A 10 27.04 8.61 -1.55
C ALA A 10 27.64 9.62 -2.53
N ILE A 11 26.93 9.90 -3.62
CA ILE A 11 27.27 10.95 -4.57
C ILE A 11 27.27 12.31 -3.84
N GLY A 12 28.25 13.16 -4.11
CA GLY A 12 28.35 14.49 -3.49
C GLY A 12 29.06 14.52 -2.14
N ASN A 13 29.62 13.40 -1.68
CA ASN A 13 30.43 13.32 -0.47
C ASN A 13 31.88 12.92 -0.79
N PRO A 14 32.90 13.55 -0.16
CA PRO A 14 34.28 13.12 -0.31
C PRO A 14 34.46 11.74 0.35
N PHE A 15 35.34 10.91 -0.19
CA PHE A 15 35.60 9.56 0.31
C PHE A 15 37.09 9.22 0.31
N LYS A 16 37.47 8.14 1.00
CA LYS A 16 38.84 7.65 1.07
C LYS A 16 38.91 6.18 0.67
N THR A 17 39.93 5.82 -0.10
CA THR A 17 40.26 4.44 -0.46
C THR A 17 41.10 3.77 0.64
N LEU A 18 41.27 2.44 0.58
CA LEU A 18 41.92 1.64 1.63
C LEU A 18 43.40 2.02 1.83
N ASP A 19 44.05 2.47 0.76
CA ASP A 19 45.42 3.01 0.72
C ASP A 19 45.54 4.42 1.37
N GLY A 20 44.43 5.03 1.79
CA GLY A 20 44.38 6.35 2.43
C GLY A 20 44.24 7.52 1.48
N THR A 21 44.16 7.29 0.16
CA THR A 21 43.97 8.34 -0.84
C THR A 21 42.58 8.99 -0.69
N GLN A 22 42.52 10.33 -0.69
CA GLN A 22 41.28 11.09 -0.52
C GLN A 22 40.78 11.67 -1.84
N TYR A 23 39.51 11.43 -2.13
CA TYR A 23 38.83 11.91 -3.34
C TYR A 23 37.80 13.00 -2.99
N PRO A 24 37.68 14.06 -3.82
CA PRO A 24 36.74 15.15 -3.58
C PRO A 24 35.28 14.73 -3.83
N ALA A 25 34.35 15.53 -3.29
CA ALA A 25 32.90 15.25 -3.31
C ALA A 25 32.28 15.05 -4.69
N ASN A 26 32.82 15.75 -5.70
CA ASN A 26 32.36 15.69 -7.08
C ASN A 26 33.07 14.61 -7.91
N TRP A 27 34.05 13.90 -7.36
CA TRP A 27 34.87 12.96 -8.13
C TRP A 27 34.04 11.84 -8.74
N LEU A 28 33.10 11.25 -7.99
CA LEU A 28 32.20 10.20 -8.49
C LEU A 28 31.30 10.68 -9.65
N GLN A 29 31.01 11.98 -9.73
CA GLN A 29 30.19 12.55 -10.81
C GLN A 29 31.01 12.84 -12.07
N LEU A 30 32.32 13.03 -11.93
CA LEU A 30 33.22 13.49 -13.00
C LEU A 30 34.16 12.40 -13.52
N SER A 31 34.32 11.29 -12.78
CA SER A 31 35.21 10.20 -13.15
C SER A 31 34.62 9.32 -14.25
N THR A 32 35.50 8.71 -15.05
CA THR A 32 35.12 7.70 -16.04
C THR A 32 34.85 6.35 -15.38
N GLU A 33 34.25 5.42 -16.10
CA GLU A 33 34.05 4.05 -15.60
C GLU A 33 35.40 3.36 -15.36
N GLU A 34 36.38 3.56 -16.24
CA GLU A 34 37.73 3.03 -16.05
C GLU A 34 38.40 3.58 -14.79
N ASP A 35 38.26 4.88 -14.51
CA ASP A 35 38.81 5.50 -13.29
C ASP A 35 38.17 4.92 -12.02
N ARG A 36 36.86 4.67 -12.04
CA ARG A 36 36.13 4.06 -10.91
C ARG A 36 36.61 2.63 -10.67
N ILE A 37 36.68 1.82 -11.72
CA ILE A 37 37.15 0.43 -11.63
C ILE A 37 38.60 0.38 -11.13
N ALA A 38 39.47 1.28 -11.60
CA ALA A 38 40.89 1.33 -11.23
C ALA A 38 41.10 1.49 -9.72
N ILE A 39 40.19 2.16 -9.02
CA ILE A 39 40.24 2.36 -7.57
C ILE A 39 39.33 1.40 -6.79
N GLY A 40 38.81 0.37 -7.46
CA GLY A 40 37.99 -0.69 -6.87
C GLY A 40 36.53 -0.29 -6.63
N ILE A 41 36.03 0.73 -7.34
CA ILE A 41 34.60 1.08 -7.30
C ILE A 41 33.85 0.22 -8.30
N SER A 42 32.82 -0.47 -7.82
CA SER A 42 31.82 -1.14 -8.67
C SER A 42 30.54 -0.34 -8.71
N GLU A 43 29.95 -0.24 -9.90
CA GLU A 43 28.63 0.36 -10.11
C GLU A 43 27.60 -0.76 -10.11
N VAL A 44 26.71 -0.74 -9.12
CA VAL A 44 25.58 -1.66 -9.03
C VAL A 44 24.34 -0.89 -9.45
N PRO A 45 23.51 -1.40 -10.39
CA PRO A 45 22.23 -0.78 -10.70
C PRO A 45 21.45 -0.51 -9.41
N ASP A 46 20.83 0.67 -9.29
CA ASP A 46 19.88 0.90 -8.21
C ASP A 46 18.64 0.03 -8.47
N ASN A 47 18.56 -1.12 -7.79
CA ASN A 47 17.42 -2.04 -7.88
C ASN A 47 16.42 -1.79 -6.75
N THR A 48 16.21 -0.53 -6.35
CA THR A 48 15.17 -0.20 -5.38
C THR A 48 13.81 -0.56 -5.99
N VAL A 49 13.27 -1.70 -5.57
CA VAL A 49 11.92 -2.13 -5.93
C VAL A 49 10.95 -1.48 -4.95
N TYR A 50 10.07 -0.63 -5.47
CA TYR A 50 8.99 -0.04 -4.68
C TYR A 50 7.92 -1.10 -4.41
N TYR A 51 7.48 -1.19 -3.17
CA TYR A 51 6.39 -2.05 -2.73
C TYR A 51 5.41 -1.24 -1.87
N ASP A 52 4.17 -1.70 -1.76
CA ASP A 52 3.16 -1.07 -0.91
C ASP A 52 3.29 -1.62 0.52
N ASP A 53 3.78 -0.78 1.44
CA ASP A 53 3.97 -1.09 2.86
C ASP A 53 2.70 -1.60 3.55
N ARG A 54 1.51 -1.36 3.00
CA ARG A 54 0.26 -1.91 3.54
C ARG A 54 0.20 -3.42 3.40
N PHE A 55 0.80 -3.99 2.36
CA PHE A 55 0.71 -5.40 2.00
C PHE A 55 2.05 -6.16 2.10
N TYR A 56 3.18 -5.45 2.05
CA TYR A 56 4.52 -6.05 2.04
C TYR A 56 5.42 -5.45 3.12
N TRP A 57 6.39 -6.23 3.61
CA TRP A 57 7.52 -5.79 4.43
C TRP A 57 8.77 -5.49 3.60
N GLY A 58 8.75 -5.88 2.32
CA GLY A 58 9.84 -5.84 1.36
C GLY A 58 9.32 -6.32 0.00
N ALA A 59 10.02 -5.98 -1.10
CA ALA A 59 9.57 -6.30 -2.46
C ALA A 59 9.15 -7.77 -2.68
N ASP A 60 9.86 -8.70 -2.06
CA ASP A 60 9.58 -10.15 -2.13
C ASP A 60 9.18 -10.72 -0.76
N ASN A 61 8.69 -9.88 0.16
CA ASN A 61 8.32 -10.27 1.52
C ASN A 61 6.88 -9.85 1.83
N PRO A 62 5.88 -10.61 1.34
CA PRO A 62 4.47 -10.35 1.63
C PRO A 62 4.18 -10.48 3.13
N LYS A 63 3.25 -9.66 3.62
CA LYS A 63 2.69 -9.83 4.96
C LYS A 63 1.82 -11.10 5.01
N ASP A 64 1.59 -11.58 6.23
CA ASP A 64 0.72 -12.73 6.48
C ASP A 64 -0.70 -12.46 5.95
N LEU A 65 -1.15 -13.31 5.00
CA LEU A 65 -2.41 -13.12 4.29
C LEU A 65 -3.62 -13.21 5.23
N ASP A 66 -3.64 -14.14 6.17
CA ASP A 66 -4.78 -14.32 7.08
C ASP A 66 -4.93 -13.13 8.04
N SER A 67 -3.81 -12.56 8.48
CA SER A 67 -3.79 -11.30 9.24
C SER A 67 -4.33 -10.13 8.42
N LEU A 68 -3.91 -10.02 7.15
CA LEU A 68 -4.42 -8.98 6.23
C LEU A 68 -5.94 -9.14 6.01
N LYS A 69 -6.43 -10.35 5.74
CA LYS A 69 -7.86 -10.64 5.57
C LYS A 69 -8.66 -10.21 6.80
N THR A 70 -8.23 -10.61 7.99
CA THR A 70 -8.89 -10.27 9.25
C THR A 70 -8.96 -8.75 9.45
N GLN A 71 -7.85 -8.05 9.23
CA GLN A 71 -7.76 -6.61 9.38
C GLN A 71 -8.67 -5.88 8.38
N TRP A 72 -8.69 -6.29 7.12
CA TRP A 72 -9.50 -5.63 6.09
C TRP A 72 -10.98 -5.93 6.20
N VAL A 73 -11.39 -7.14 6.57
CA VAL A 73 -12.81 -7.44 6.85
C VAL A 73 -13.33 -6.53 7.95
N ALA A 74 -12.55 -6.27 9.00
CA ALA A 74 -12.92 -5.32 10.03
C ALA A 74 -13.07 -3.88 9.49
N GLN A 75 -12.17 -3.43 8.62
CA GLN A 75 -12.25 -2.10 7.98
C GLN A 75 -13.45 -1.96 7.04
N VAL A 76 -13.77 -3.01 6.28
CA VAL A 76 -14.95 -3.07 5.38
C VAL A 76 -16.23 -2.90 6.20
N LYS A 77 -16.35 -3.65 7.32
CA LYS A 77 -17.49 -3.54 8.24
C LYS A 77 -17.61 -2.17 8.89
N ASP A 78 -16.50 -1.60 9.34
CA ASP A 78 -16.46 -0.26 9.92
C ASP A 78 -16.88 0.81 8.91
N THR A 79 -16.42 0.70 7.65
CA THR A 79 -16.81 1.60 6.56
C THR A 79 -18.31 1.51 6.28
N ALA A 80 -18.85 0.29 6.10
CA ALA A 80 -20.28 0.08 5.92
C ALA A 80 -21.10 0.66 7.09
N GLY A 81 -20.68 0.42 8.32
CA GLY A 81 -21.31 0.97 9.53
C GLY A 81 -21.35 2.50 9.54
N LYS A 82 -20.22 3.15 9.22
CA LYS A 82 -20.14 4.62 9.11
C LYS A 82 -21.05 5.18 8.03
N MET A 83 -21.17 4.50 6.88
CA MET A 83 -22.07 4.92 5.80
C MET A 83 -23.55 4.77 6.18
N LEU A 84 -23.91 3.68 6.86
CA LEU A 84 -25.28 3.43 7.32
C LEU A 84 -25.69 4.42 8.43
N ALA A 85 -24.78 4.74 9.35
CA ALA A 85 -25.02 5.65 10.47
C ALA A 85 -25.60 7.02 10.04
N GLN A 86 -25.21 7.51 8.86
CA GLN A 86 -25.70 8.78 8.30
C GLN A 86 -27.22 8.80 8.08
N THR A 87 -27.86 7.64 7.90
CA THR A 87 -29.30 7.51 7.60
C THR A 87 -30.07 6.69 8.63
N ASP A 88 -29.46 6.32 9.76
CA ASP A 88 -30.11 5.48 10.78
C ASP A 88 -31.36 6.12 11.40
N TRP A 89 -31.42 7.46 11.47
CA TRP A 89 -32.61 8.18 11.93
C TRP A 89 -33.87 7.85 11.10
N VAL A 90 -33.71 7.50 9.82
CA VAL A 90 -34.81 7.09 8.93
C VAL A 90 -35.35 5.70 9.30
N ILE A 91 -34.47 4.82 9.78
CA ILE A 91 -34.84 3.50 10.29
C ILE A 91 -35.53 3.64 11.65
N ILE A 92 -34.98 4.47 12.54
CA ILE A 92 -35.55 4.76 13.86
C ILE A 92 -36.97 5.33 13.71
N ARG A 93 -37.17 6.35 12.88
CA ARG A 93 -38.52 6.93 12.69
C ARG A 93 -39.51 5.94 12.06
N LYS A 94 -39.04 5.00 11.23
CA LYS A 94 -39.89 3.95 10.67
C LYS A 94 -40.30 2.97 11.77
N ALA A 95 -39.39 2.57 12.65
CA ALA A 95 -39.69 1.70 13.78
C ALA A 95 -40.64 2.36 14.80
N GLU A 96 -40.38 3.60 15.20
CA GLU A 96 -41.12 4.25 16.29
C GLU A 96 -42.46 4.85 15.85
N ARG A 97 -42.51 5.44 14.66
CA ARG A 97 -43.64 6.28 14.19
C ARG A 97 -44.23 5.78 12.88
N ASN A 98 -43.75 4.65 12.36
CA ASN A 98 -44.16 4.06 11.08
C ASN A 98 -44.01 4.99 9.86
N VAL A 99 -43.14 6.01 9.93
CA VAL A 99 -42.93 6.93 8.81
C VAL A 99 -42.16 6.22 7.70
N ALA A 100 -42.67 6.27 6.47
CA ALA A 100 -42.08 5.59 5.33
C ALA A 100 -40.60 6.00 5.09
N ILE A 101 -39.80 5.03 4.62
CA ILE A 101 -38.40 5.23 4.23
C ILE A 101 -38.40 5.74 2.78
N PRO A 102 -37.74 6.85 2.46
CA PRO A 102 -37.57 7.29 1.08
C PRO A 102 -36.86 6.22 0.23
N ASP A 103 -37.34 5.99 -0.99
CA ASP A 103 -36.83 4.89 -1.83
C ASP A 103 -35.33 5.01 -2.14
N GLY A 104 -34.81 6.22 -2.38
CA GLY A 104 -33.37 6.45 -2.59
C GLY A 104 -32.52 5.99 -1.39
N ILE A 105 -32.95 6.29 -0.16
CA ILE A 105 -32.26 5.85 1.06
C ILE A 105 -32.34 4.32 1.21
N LYS A 106 -33.49 3.72 0.88
CA LYS A 106 -33.64 2.26 0.90
C LYS A 106 -32.67 1.59 -0.06
N THR A 107 -32.58 2.09 -1.30
CA THR A 107 -31.65 1.61 -2.33
C THR A 107 -30.20 1.77 -1.89
N TYR A 108 -29.81 2.96 -1.42
CA TYR A 108 -28.47 3.25 -0.93
C TYR A 108 -28.03 2.30 0.19
N ARG A 109 -28.87 2.12 1.23
CA ARG A 109 -28.57 1.23 2.35
C ARG A 109 -28.44 -0.23 1.93
N LEU A 110 -29.29 -0.69 1.00
CA LEU A 110 -29.20 -2.05 0.46
C LEU A 110 -27.90 -2.26 -0.32
N ALA A 111 -27.50 -1.26 -1.13
CA ALA A 111 -26.26 -1.30 -1.89
C ALA A 111 -25.00 -1.34 -0.98
N ILE A 112 -25.00 -0.61 0.15
CA ILE A 112 -23.90 -0.69 1.13
C ILE A 112 -23.76 -2.12 1.66
N VAL A 113 -24.86 -2.73 2.09
CA VAL A 113 -24.83 -4.09 2.64
C VAL A 113 -24.40 -5.11 1.57
N ALA A 114 -24.89 -4.95 0.33
CA ALA A 114 -24.49 -5.79 -0.78
C ALA A 114 -22.98 -5.71 -1.06
N GLU A 115 -22.41 -4.50 -1.06
CA GLU A 115 -20.99 -4.29 -1.29
C GLU A 115 -20.13 -4.82 -0.13
N CYS A 116 -20.55 -4.61 1.12
CA CYS A 116 -19.90 -5.18 2.31
C CYS A 116 -19.82 -6.71 2.20
N ASN A 117 -20.94 -7.37 1.91
CA ASN A 117 -20.99 -8.82 1.74
C ASN A 117 -20.12 -9.31 0.58
N ARG A 118 -20.13 -8.59 -0.55
CA ARG A 118 -19.29 -8.91 -1.72
C ARG A 118 -17.81 -8.87 -1.35
N LEU A 119 -17.37 -7.81 -0.66
CA LEU A 119 -15.99 -7.63 -0.24
C LEU A 119 -15.57 -8.67 0.79
N GLU A 120 -16.40 -8.96 1.80
CA GLU A 120 -16.10 -9.99 2.81
C GLU A 120 -15.86 -11.36 2.16
N LEU A 121 -16.77 -11.78 1.27
CA LEU A 121 -16.65 -13.06 0.57
C LEU A 121 -15.42 -13.09 -0.35
N ALA A 122 -15.17 -12.02 -1.09
CA ALA A 122 -14.02 -11.94 -1.99
C ALA A 122 -12.69 -11.96 -1.23
N ILE A 123 -12.59 -11.23 -0.12
CA ILE A 123 -11.40 -11.20 0.75
C ILE A 123 -11.14 -12.59 1.34
N GLU A 124 -12.14 -13.26 1.90
CA GLU A 124 -11.94 -14.61 2.46
C GLU A 124 -11.48 -15.62 1.40
N GLY A 125 -11.99 -15.49 0.18
CA GLY A 125 -11.66 -16.36 -0.95
C GLY A 125 -10.29 -16.16 -1.61
N CYS A 126 -9.52 -15.13 -1.22
CA CYS A 126 -8.19 -14.87 -1.79
C CYS A 126 -7.16 -15.95 -1.39
N ASN A 127 -6.31 -16.38 -2.30
CA ASN A 127 -5.30 -17.42 -2.05
C ASN A 127 -3.87 -16.88 -1.94
N ASN A 128 -3.66 -15.62 -2.33
CA ASN A 128 -2.38 -14.92 -2.29
C ASN A 128 -2.63 -13.41 -2.05
N VAL A 129 -1.54 -12.66 -1.82
CA VAL A 129 -1.61 -11.24 -1.50
C VAL A 129 -2.01 -10.40 -2.71
N GLU A 130 -1.70 -10.86 -3.91
CA GLU A 130 -1.98 -10.20 -5.18
C GLU A 130 -3.49 -10.18 -5.46
N GLU A 131 -4.16 -11.34 -5.35
CA GLU A 131 -5.62 -11.45 -5.40
C GLU A 131 -6.29 -10.57 -4.33
N PHE A 132 -5.72 -10.56 -3.12
CA PHE A 132 -6.22 -9.73 -2.03
C PHE A 132 -6.12 -8.24 -2.35
N ILE A 133 -4.99 -7.78 -2.89
CA ILE A 133 -4.77 -6.39 -3.31
C ILE A 133 -5.80 -5.98 -4.36
N ASP A 134 -6.05 -6.83 -5.36
CA ASP A 134 -7.03 -6.56 -6.40
C ASP A 134 -8.43 -6.35 -5.80
N VAL A 135 -8.84 -7.18 -4.85
CA VAL A 135 -10.14 -7.06 -4.18
C VAL A 135 -10.22 -5.76 -3.36
N VAL A 136 -9.23 -5.48 -2.52
CA VAL A 136 -9.33 -4.36 -1.56
C VAL A 136 -9.07 -3.00 -2.18
N THR A 137 -8.48 -2.94 -3.37
CA THR A 137 -8.32 -1.70 -4.15
C THR A 137 -9.51 -1.41 -5.06
N ASN A 138 -10.30 -2.43 -5.44
CA ASN A 138 -11.49 -2.30 -6.28
C ASN A 138 -12.79 -2.39 -5.45
N GLN A 139 -12.95 -1.46 -4.51
CA GLN A 139 -14.18 -1.29 -3.73
C GLN A 139 -15.16 -0.39 -4.49
N ASN A 140 -16.45 -0.75 -4.48
CA ASN A 140 -17.50 -0.04 -5.19
C ASN A 140 -18.63 0.39 -4.23
N TRP A 141 -18.26 1.20 -3.24
CA TRP A 141 -19.22 1.75 -2.29
C TRP A 141 -20.21 2.68 -3.00
N PRO A 142 -21.53 2.56 -2.72
CA PRO A 142 -22.51 3.43 -3.33
C PRO A 142 -22.36 4.86 -2.79
N ILE A 143 -22.80 5.83 -3.59
CA ILE A 143 -22.97 7.22 -3.16
C ILE A 143 -24.44 7.48 -2.86
N LEU A 144 -24.70 8.35 -1.89
CA LEU A 144 -26.06 8.82 -1.65
C LEU A 144 -26.38 9.88 -2.71
N GLU A 145 -27.30 9.55 -3.61
CA GLU A 145 -27.87 10.50 -4.59
C GLU A 145 -28.80 11.53 -3.94
#